data_AF-A0A4Q2YJB8-F1
#
_entry.id   AF-A0A4Q2YJB8-F1
#
_cell.length_a   1.000
_cell.length_b   1.000
_cell.length_c   1.000
_cell.angle_alpha   90.00
_cell.angle_beta   90.00
_cell.angle_gamma   90.00
#
_symmetry.space_group_name_H-M   'P 1'
#
loop_
_entity.id
_entity.type
_entity.pdbx_description
1 polymer ?
#
loop_
_entity_poly.entity_id
_entity_poly.type
_entity_poly.pdbx_seq_one_letter_code
_entity_poly.pdbx_strand_id
1 'polypeptide(L)'
;MQLTRFDRWLLESFVQETHIYTLSLPASVPSGIVELPMPDMPGRRFQHHFVARSESAADRLITTLREGGQMFSTQVVDRRTWYTPLIAPKGKSVTWRVVWIILTGVGLFYVTMFLRYLLGNPAVMENLRDAVETLKS
;
A
#
# COMPACT_ATOMS: atom_id res chain seq x y z
N MET A 1 10.79 4.43 -10.93
CA MET A 1 11.40 3.92 -9.68
C MET A 1 11.02 2.46 -9.55
N GLN A 2 12.01 1.56 -9.50
CA GLN A 2 11.76 0.13 -9.36
C GLN A 2 11.28 -0.14 -7.92
N LEU A 3 10.06 -0.66 -7.77
CA LEU A 3 9.54 -1.10 -6.46
C LEU A 3 10.40 -2.26 -5.95
N THR A 4 10.65 -2.30 -4.64
CA THR A 4 11.36 -3.44 -4.04
C THR A 4 10.51 -4.70 -4.16
N ARG A 5 11.13 -5.89 -4.12
CA ARG A 5 10.39 -7.17 -4.15
C ARG A 5 9.36 -7.25 -3.01
N PHE A 6 9.72 -6.68 -1.84
CA PHE A 6 8.82 -6.62 -0.70
C PHE A 6 7.65 -5.67 -0.93
N ASP A 7 7.88 -4.47 -1.48
CA ASP A 7 6.79 -3.56 -1.82
C ASP A 7 5.83 -4.19 -2.83
N ARG A 8 6.35 -4.92 -3.84
CA ARG A 8 5.53 -5.65 -4.81
C ARG A 8 4.68 -6.73 -4.14
N TRP A 9 5.29 -7.58 -3.32
CA TRP A 9 4.57 -8.63 -2.58
C TRP A 9 3.47 -8.04 -1.70
N LEU A 10 3.74 -6.90 -1.06
CA LEU A 10 2.79 -6.24 -0.18
C LEU A 10 1.62 -5.62 -0.97
N LEU A 11 1.88 -5.08 -2.16
CA LEU A 11 0.83 -4.63 -3.08
C LEU A 11 -0.05 -5.78 -3.57
N GLU A 12 0.56 -6.86 -4.04
CA GLU A 12 -0.15 -8.06 -4.53
C GLU A 12 -0.99 -8.69 -3.42
N SER A 13 -0.47 -8.74 -2.19
CA SER A 13 -1.13 -9.43 -1.07
C SER A 13 -2.25 -8.63 -0.41
N PHE A 14 -2.12 -7.30 -0.37
CA PHE A 14 -3.02 -6.46 0.46
C PHE A 14 -3.78 -5.39 -0.30
N VAL A 15 -3.31 -5.00 -1.50
CA VAL A 15 -3.87 -3.87 -2.25
C VAL A 15 -4.57 -4.32 -3.52
N GLN A 16 -4.04 -5.29 -4.24
CA GLN A 16 -4.62 -5.70 -5.51
C GLN A 16 -5.78 -6.67 -5.31
N GLU A 17 -6.87 -6.42 -6.03
CA GLU A 17 -7.99 -7.35 -6.18
C GLU A 17 -8.20 -7.61 -7.67
N THR A 18 -8.55 -8.85 -8.01
CA THR A 18 -8.83 -9.24 -9.40
C THR A 18 -10.33 -9.18 -9.66
N HIS A 19 -10.73 -8.30 -10.56
CA HIS A 19 -12.09 -8.18 -11.04
C HIS A 19 -12.26 -9.07 -12.27
N ILE A 20 -13.24 -9.96 -12.23
CA ILE A 20 -13.56 -10.90 -13.31
C ILE A 20 -14.98 -10.58 -13.77
N TYR A 21 -15.11 -10.24 -15.05
CA TYR A 21 -16.39 -9.90 -15.68
C TYR A 21 -16.82 -11.03 -16.59
N THR A 22 -18.06 -11.49 -16.45
CA THR A 22 -18.60 -12.59 -17.26
C THR A 22 -19.99 -12.26 -17.80
N LEU A 23 -20.34 -12.93 -18.90
CA LEU A 23 -21.67 -12.83 -19.51
C LEU A 23 -22.71 -13.70 -18.81
N SER A 24 -22.28 -14.88 -18.34
CA SER A 24 -23.12 -15.89 -17.73
C SER A 24 -22.59 -16.24 -16.35
N LEU A 25 -23.47 -16.77 -15.50
CA LEU A 25 -23.05 -17.36 -14.24
C LEU A 25 -22.19 -18.62 -14.48
N PRO A 26 -21.06 -18.77 -13.77
CA PRO A 26 -20.31 -20.01 -13.76
C PRO A 26 -21.11 -21.12 -13.03
N ALA A 27 -20.86 -22.37 -13.40
CA ALA A 27 -21.54 -23.52 -12.78
C ALA A 27 -21.27 -23.65 -11.28
N SER A 28 -20.10 -23.20 -10.83
CA SER A 28 -19.74 -23.12 -9.43
C SER A 28 -18.88 -21.88 -9.18
N VAL A 29 -19.14 -21.20 -8.06
CA VAL A 29 -18.32 -20.08 -7.60
C VAL A 29 -17.39 -20.61 -6.50
N PRO A 30 -16.07 -20.61 -6.69
CA PRO A 30 -15.14 -21.09 -5.67
C PRO A 30 -15.14 -20.16 -4.45
N SER A 31 -14.78 -20.70 -3.29
CA SER A 31 -14.76 -19.96 -2.04
C SER A 31 -13.77 -18.79 -2.08
N GLY A 32 -14.14 -17.67 -1.43
CA GLY A 32 -13.32 -16.45 -1.40
C GLY A 32 -13.55 -15.49 -2.55
N ILE A 33 -14.54 -15.75 -3.41
CA ILE A 33 -15.01 -14.84 -4.46
C ILE A 33 -16.30 -14.17 -4.02
N VAL A 34 -16.38 -12.86 -4.23
CA VAL A 34 -17.57 -12.05 -3.94
C VAL A 34 -18.19 -11.63 -5.26
N GLU A 35 -19.45 -11.96 -5.47
CA GLU A 35 -20.25 -11.38 -6.55
C GLU A 35 -20.69 -9.97 -6.15
N LEU A 36 -20.38 -8.99 -6.99
CA LEU A 36 -20.84 -7.62 -6.80
C LEU A 36 -22.01 -7.34 -7.76
N PRO A 37 -23.12 -6.76 -7.27
CA PRO A 37 -24.21 -6.36 -8.14
C PRO A 37 -23.71 -5.26 -9.07
N MET A 38 -23.95 -5.46 -10.37
CA MET A 38 -23.65 -4.45 -11.38
C MET A 38 -24.81 -3.45 -11.49
N PRO A 39 -24.54 -2.14 -11.67
CA PRO A 39 -25.60 -1.19 -11.99
C PRO A 39 -26.21 -1.50 -13.37
N ASP A 40 -27.54 -1.56 -13.44
CA ASP A 40 -28.29 -1.79 -14.69
C ASP A 40 -28.17 -0.58 -15.61
N MET A 41 -27.35 -0.70 -16.66
CA MET A 41 -27.18 0.32 -17.69
C MET A 41 -27.34 -0.31 -19.09
N PRO A 42 -28.11 0.30 -20.01
CA PRO A 42 -28.29 -0.22 -21.36
C PRO A 42 -26.97 -0.22 -22.15
N GLY A 43 -26.70 -1.29 -22.89
CA GLY A 43 -25.50 -1.44 -23.73
C GLY A 43 -24.29 -2.11 -23.07
N ARG A 44 -24.45 -2.70 -21.88
CA ARG A 44 -23.34 -3.35 -21.17
C ARG A 44 -22.98 -4.71 -21.77
N ARG A 45 -21.67 -4.95 -21.96
CA ARG A 45 -21.14 -6.21 -22.53
C ARG A 45 -21.08 -7.38 -21.54
N PHE A 46 -21.09 -7.13 -20.24
CA PHE A 46 -20.97 -8.16 -19.21
C PHE A 46 -22.09 -7.99 -18.17
N GLN A 47 -22.64 -9.10 -17.69
CA GLN A 47 -23.78 -9.12 -16.77
C GLN A 47 -23.35 -9.38 -15.32
N HIS A 48 -22.27 -10.15 -15.12
CA HIS A 48 -21.79 -10.54 -13.79
C HIS A 48 -20.42 -9.94 -13.49
N HIS A 49 -20.22 -9.56 -12.22
CA HIS A 49 -18.96 -9.05 -11.69
C HIS A 49 -18.54 -9.87 -10.48
N PHE A 50 -17.43 -10.58 -10.62
CA PHE A 50 -16.79 -11.31 -9.53
C PHE A 50 -15.53 -10.58 -9.07
N VAL A 51 -15.31 -10.53 -7.77
CA VAL A 51 -14.09 -9.99 -7.16
C VAL A 51 -13.38 -11.09 -6.39
N ALA A 52 -12.13 -11.36 -6.78
CA ALA A 52 -11.24 -12.29 -6.13
C ALA A 52 -10.11 -11.53 -5.42
N ARG A 53 -9.91 -11.85 -4.13
CA ARG A 53 -8.86 -11.23 -3.31
C ARG A 53 -7.53 -11.97 -3.34
N SER A 54 -7.54 -13.24 -3.70
CA SER A 54 -6.33 -14.03 -3.87
C SER A 54 -6.16 -14.41 -5.33
N GLU A 55 -4.92 -14.39 -5.80
CA GLU A 55 -4.53 -14.87 -7.13
C GLU A 55 -5.00 -16.32 -7.33
N SER A 56 -4.82 -17.17 -6.32
CA SER A 56 -5.27 -18.56 -6.34
C SER A 56 -6.79 -18.73 -6.49
N ALA A 57 -7.61 -17.82 -5.96
CA ALA A 57 -9.06 -17.87 -6.14
C ALA A 57 -9.45 -17.36 -7.52
N ALA A 58 -8.79 -16.30 -8.00
CA ALA A 58 -8.97 -15.80 -9.36
C ALA A 58 -8.66 -16.88 -10.40
N ASP A 59 -7.53 -17.56 -10.26
CA ASP A 59 -7.10 -18.64 -11.16
C ASP A 59 -8.07 -19.81 -11.19
N ARG A 60 -8.62 -20.20 -10.03
CA ARG A 60 -9.64 -21.25 -9.96
C ARG A 60 -10.89 -20.86 -10.74
N LEU A 61 -11.40 -19.64 -10.55
CA LEU A 61 -12.57 -19.18 -11.29
C LEU A 61 -12.29 -19.05 -12.79
N ILE A 62 -11.12 -18.53 -13.17
CA ILE A 62 -10.70 -18.44 -14.58
C ILE A 62 -10.63 -19.83 -15.21
N THR A 63 -10.13 -20.83 -14.48
CA THR A 63 -10.07 -22.22 -14.94
C THR A 63 -11.48 -22.77 -15.16
N THR A 64 -12.39 -22.61 -14.20
CA THR A 64 -13.80 -23.02 -14.34
C THR A 64 -14.50 -22.34 -15.51
N LEU A 65 -14.27 -21.04 -15.72
CA LEU A 65 -14.84 -20.29 -16.84
C LEU A 65 -14.29 -20.78 -18.19
N ARG A 66 -12.99 -21.11 -18.24
CA ARG A 66 -12.34 -21.64 -19.44
C ARG A 66 -12.84 -23.04 -19.78
N GLU A 67 -12.99 -23.91 -18.78
CA GLU A 67 -13.59 -25.25 -18.95
C GLU A 67 -15.04 -25.17 -19.45
N GLY A 68 -15.79 -24.18 -18.97
CA GLY A 68 -17.15 -23.90 -19.44
C GLY A 68 -17.25 -23.19 -20.79
N GLY A 69 -16.13 -22.91 -21.46
CA GLY A 69 -16.10 -22.19 -22.75
C GLY A 69 -16.65 -20.76 -22.68
N GLN A 70 -16.67 -20.16 -21.50
CA GLN A 70 -17.30 -18.85 -21.28
C GLN A 70 -16.33 -17.71 -21.60
N MET A 71 -16.88 -16.62 -22.17
CA MET A 71 -16.10 -15.40 -22.36
C MET A 71 -16.01 -14.62 -21.05
N PHE A 72 -14.79 -14.25 -20.68
CA PHE A 72 -14.52 -13.44 -19.49
C PHE A 72 -13.50 -12.33 -19.78
N SER A 73 -13.53 -11.28 -18.97
CA SER A 73 -12.53 -10.21 -18.95
C SER A 73 -11.99 -10.05 -17.54
N THR A 74 -10.67 -10.03 -17.39
CA THR A 74 -9.99 -9.84 -16.12
C THR A 74 -9.37 -8.45 -16.04
N GLN A 75 -9.51 -7.79 -14.90
CA GLN A 75 -8.88 -6.51 -14.60
C GLN A 75 -8.31 -6.56 -13.19
N VAL A 76 -7.03 -6.22 -13.04
CA VAL A 76 -6.41 -6.04 -11.72
C VAL A 76 -6.66 -4.60 -11.28
N VAL A 77 -7.35 -4.42 -10.16
CA VAL A 77 -7.76 -3.12 -9.64
C VAL A 77 -7.28 -2.97 -8.20
N ASP A 78 -6.87 -1.75 -7.84
CA ASP A 78 -6.52 -1.44 -6.45
C ASP A 78 -7.79 -1.42 -5.58
N ARG A 79 -7.74 -2.16 -4.48
CA ARG A 79 -8.81 -2.27 -3.49
C ARG A 79 -9.15 -0.90 -2.92
N ARG A 80 -10.44 -0.61 -2.80
CA ARG A 80 -10.94 0.66 -2.22
C ARG A 80 -11.05 0.58 -0.68
N THR A 81 -9.94 0.38 0.01
CA THR A 81 -9.91 0.37 1.50
C THR A 81 -9.20 1.59 2.06
N TRP A 82 -9.52 1.96 3.30
CA TRP A 82 -8.93 3.09 4.02
C TRP A 82 -7.40 3.02 4.13
N TYR A 83 -6.83 1.81 4.20
CA TYR A 83 -5.37 1.60 4.28
C TYR A 83 -4.67 1.52 2.92
N THR A 84 -5.40 1.36 1.82
CA THR A 84 -4.81 1.34 0.47
C THR A 84 -3.94 2.57 0.18
N PRO A 85 -4.38 3.83 0.45
CA PRO A 85 -3.52 5.00 0.23
C PRO A 85 -2.32 5.06 1.18
N LEU A 86 -2.36 4.38 2.33
CA LEU A 86 -1.24 4.30 3.28
C LEU A 86 -0.16 3.34 2.77
N ILE A 87 -0.59 2.23 2.17
CA ILE A 87 0.25 1.14 1.67
C ILE A 87 0.73 1.38 0.23
N ALA A 88 -0.08 2.00 -0.62
CA ALA A 88 0.25 2.24 -2.02
C ALA A 88 0.13 3.73 -2.36
N PRO A 89 0.91 4.62 -1.71
CA PRO A 89 0.94 6.01 -2.14
C PRO A 89 1.52 6.06 -3.57
N LYS A 90 0.72 6.56 -4.52
CA LYS A 90 1.06 6.61 -5.96
C LYS A 90 2.51 7.10 -6.16
N GLY A 91 3.40 6.18 -6.55
CA GLY A 91 4.78 6.47 -6.91
C GLY A 91 5.83 6.49 -5.79
N LYS A 92 5.50 6.13 -4.53
CA LYS A 92 6.49 6.05 -3.44
C LYS A 92 6.56 4.65 -2.82
N SER A 93 7.79 4.18 -2.56
CA SER A 93 8.08 2.92 -1.88
C SER A 93 7.73 2.99 -0.40
N VAL A 94 6.99 2.00 0.12
CA VAL A 94 6.63 1.91 1.54
C VAL A 94 7.87 1.62 2.37
N THR A 95 8.67 0.65 1.93
CA THR A 95 9.94 0.32 2.57
C THR A 95 10.83 1.55 2.71
N TRP A 96 10.92 2.38 1.67
CA TRP A 96 11.66 3.64 1.75
C TRP A 96 11.11 4.61 2.78
N ARG A 97 9.77 4.75 2.87
CA ARG A 97 9.12 5.59 3.87
C ARG A 97 9.43 5.11 5.30
N VAL A 98 9.37 3.80 5.54
CA VAL A 98 9.67 3.21 6.84
C VAL A 98 11.14 3.43 7.22
N VAL A 99 12.05 3.22 6.28
CA VAL A 99 13.49 3.47 6.50
C VAL A 99 13.74 4.92 6.91
N TRP A 100 13.14 5.90 6.22
CA TRP A 100 13.28 7.31 6.60
C TRP A 100 12.70 7.62 7.97
N ILE A 101 11.55 7.05 8.32
CA ILE A 101 10.95 7.25 9.65
C ILE A 101 11.90 6.73 10.74
N ILE A 102 12.47 5.53 10.55
CA ILE A 102 13.42 4.95 11.50
C ILE A 102 14.68 5.81 11.60
N LEU A 103 15.27 6.18 10.46
CA LEU A 103 16.51 6.97 10.42
C LEU A 103 16.32 8.34 11.05
N THR A 104 15.19 9.00 10.78
CA THR A 104 14.83 10.28 11.39
C THR A 104 14.57 10.12 12.89
N GLY A 105 13.87 9.07 13.31
CA GLY A 105 13.60 8.80 14.73
C GLY A 105 14.87 8.55 15.53
N VAL A 106 15.78 7.73 15.00
CA VAL A 106 17.10 7.47 15.61
C VAL A 106 17.93 8.75 15.63
N GLY A 107 17.96 9.51 14.53
CA GLY A 107 18.66 10.79 14.47
C GLY A 107 18.15 11.78 15.52
N LEU A 108 16.82 11.92 15.65
CA LEU A 108 16.20 12.80 16.64
C LEU A 108 16.52 12.35 18.08
N PHE A 109 16.52 11.04 18.32
CA PHE A 109 16.89 10.48 19.62
C PHE A 109 18.33 10.83 20.00
N TYR A 110 19.29 10.65 19.09
CA TYR A 110 20.69 11.03 19.35
C TYR A 110 20.86 12.54 19.51
N VAL A 111 20.20 13.35 18.66
CA VAL A 111 20.26 14.81 18.78
C VAL A 111 19.72 15.29 20.11
N THR A 112 18.59 14.75 20.57
CA THR A 112 18.01 15.13 21.88
C THR A 112 18.86 14.66 23.04
N MET A 113 19.46 13.47 22.96
CA MET A 113 20.40 12.98 23.97
C MET A 113 21.66 13.85 24.03
N PHE A 114 22.21 14.23 22.87
CA PHE A 114 23.37 15.09 22.75
C PHE A 114 23.09 16.51 23.24
N LEU A 115 21.93 17.09 22.91
CA LEU A 115 21.51 18.39 23.43
C LEU A 115 21.39 18.36 24.96
N ARG A 116 20.78 17.31 25.52
CA ARG A 116 20.70 17.14 26.99
C ARG A 116 22.08 17.05 27.62
N TYR A 117 23.01 16.35 27.00
CA TYR A 117 24.40 16.27 27.47
C TYR A 117 25.12 17.62 27.41
N LEU A 118 24.96 18.38 26.31
CA LEU A 118 25.54 19.71 26.18
C LEU A 118 24.96 20.71 27.20
N LEU A 119 23.64 20.70 27.39
CA LEU A 119 22.96 21.58 28.36
C LEU A 119 23.28 21.21 29.81
N GLY A 120 23.62 19.95 30.10
CA GLY A 120 24.05 19.50 31.42
C GLY A 120 25.48 19.90 31.79
N ASN A 121 26.28 20.38 30.83
CA ASN A 121 27.67 20.80 31.07
C ASN A 121 27.73 22.32 31.31
N PRO A 122 28.08 22.77 32.53
CA PRO A 122 28.13 24.19 32.85
C PRO A 122 29.13 24.97 31.99
N ALA A 123 30.28 24.36 31.65
CA ALA A 123 31.29 24.96 30.79
C ALA A 123 30.80 25.22 29.34
N VAL A 124 29.87 24.41 28.83
CA VAL A 124 29.29 24.61 27.49
C VAL A 124 28.29 25.77 27.50
N MET A 125 27.53 25.92 28.60
CA MET A 125 26.60 27.04 28.77
C MET A 125 27.32 28.37 28.95
N GLU A 126 28.45 28.38 29.64
CA GLU A 126 29.30 29.57 29.80
C GLU A 126 29.89 30.00 28.45
N ASN A 127 30.51 29.09 27.70
CA ASN A 127 31.02 29.37 26.36
C ASN A 127 29.92 29.83 25.37
N LEU A 128 28.70 29.29 25.45
CA LEU A 128 27.58 29.72 24.63
C LEU A 128 27.09 31.13 25.00
N ARG A 129 27.11 31.48 26.29
CA ARG A 129 26.77 32.82 26.76
C ARG A 129 27.80 33.84 26.29
N ASP A 130 29.09 33.52 26.41
CA ASP A 130 30.19 34.36 25.95
C ASP A 130 30.13 34.57 24.43
N ALA A 131 29.85 33.51 23.65
CA ALA A 131 29.67 33.62 22.21
C ALA A 131 28.47 34.52 21.83
N VAL A 132 27.37 34.47 22.57
CA VAL A 132 26.19 35.32 22.34
C VAL A 132 26.46 36.79 22.72
N GLU A 133 27.22 37.04 23.78
CA GLU A 133 27.65 38.40 24.15
C GLU A 133 28.60 38.99 23.12
N THR A 134 29.58 38.20 22.64
CA THR A 134 30.53 38.62 21.60
C THR A 134 29.85 38.91 20.25
N LEU A 135 28.73 38.23 19.95
CA LEU A 135 27.97 38.45 18.71
C LEU A 135 27.00 39.65 18.80
N LYS A 136 26.72 40.13 20.01
CA LYS A 136 25.90 41.33 20.28
C LYS A 136 26.72 42.63 20.33
N SER A 137 28.03 42.56 20.57
CA SER A 137 28.96 43.70 20.51
C SER A 137 29.38 44.00 19.08
#